data_AF-A0A503XKR5-F1
#
_entry.id   AF-A0A503XKR5-F1
#
_cell.length_a   1.000
_cell.length_b   1.000
_cell.length_c   1.000
_cell.angle_alpha   90.00
_cell.angle_beta   90.00
_cell.angle_gamma   90.00
#
_symmetry.space_group_name_H-M   'P 1'
#
loop_
_entity.id
_entity.type
_entity.pdbx_description
1 polymer ?
#
loop_
_entity_poly.entity_id
_entity_poly.type
_entity_poly.pdbx_seq_one_letter_code
_entity_poly.pdbx_strand_id
1 'polypeptide(L)'
;MTAPLSQRVDPLARKLAPVVREMLLAEVERLAAAIKPVGKPKPSKADEDIMQACRTVAAAADRLAQAKYGPGEIAARKSLENAATKLRRAMERHGRMP
;
A
#
# COMPACT_ATOMS: atom_id res chain seq x y z
N MET A 1 40.16 1.56 30.33
CA MET A 1 40.71 1.73 28.97
C MET A 1 40.37 0.48 28.17
N THR A 2 39.43 0.57 27.24
CA THR A 2 38.98 -0.56 26.41
C THR A 2 40.01 -0.80 25.30
N ALA A 3 40.66 -1.97 25.32
CA ALA A 3 41.63 -2.36 24.30
C ALA A 3 40.97 -2.41 22.91
N PRO A 4 41.68 -1.98 21.84
CA PRO A 4 41.12 -1.96 20.50
C PRO A 4 40.76 -3.39 20.05
N LEU A 5 39.56 -3.54 19.45
CA LEU A 5 39.01 -4.82 18.99
C LEU A 5 40.00 -5.63 18.14
N SER A 6 40.94 -4.97 17.46
CA SER A 6 42.00 -5.60 16.66
C SER A 6 42.85 -6.62 17.43
N GLN A 7 43.04 -6.47 18.74
CA GLN A 7 43.87 -7.38 19.54
C GLN A 7 43.17 -8.67 19.99
N ARG A 8 41.83 -8.75 19.91
CA ARG A 8 41.05 -9.91 20.40
C ARG A 8 40.59 -10.88 19.30
N VAL A 9 40.97 -10.62 18.05
CA VAL A 9 40.50 -11.36 16.88
C VAL A 9 41.52 -12.44 16.51
N ASP A 10 41.03 -13.67 16.38
CA ASP A 10 41.76 -14.84 15.90
C ASP A 10 42.58 -14.51 14.62
N PRO A 11 43.85 -14.91 14.51
CA PRO A 11 44.66 -14.72 13.29
C PRO A 11 43.98 -15.21 12.00
N LEU A 12 43.14 -16.24 12.07
CA LEU A 12 42.35 -16.75 10.96
C LEU A 12 41.25 -15.76 10.57
N ALA A 13 40.57 -15.17 11.55
CA ALA A 13 39.55 -14.16 11.32
C ALA A 13 40.11 -12.88 10.70
N ARG A 14 41.38 -12.51 10.99
CA ARG A 14 42.05 -11.38 10.30
C ARG A 14 42.27 -11.66 8.80
N LYS A 15 42.52 -12.91 8.42
CA LYS A 15 42.68 -13.30 7.01
C LYS A 15 41.34 -13.38 6.27
N LEU A 16 40.27 -13.77 6.99
CA LEU A 16 38.92 -13.88 6.43
C LEU A 16 38.18 -12.54 6.33
N ALA A 17 38.50 -11.59 7.22
CA ALA A 17 37.88 -10.26 7.28
C ALA A 17 37.80 -9.52 5.93
N PRO A 18 38.87 -9.42 5.11
CA PRO A 18 38.78 -8.73 3.82
C PRO A 18 37.84 -9.43 2.83
N VAL A 19 37.88 -10.76 2.76
CA VAL A 19 37.03 -11.56 1.84
C VAL A 19 35.56 -11.46 2.21
N VAL A 20 35.25 -11.59 3.50
CA VAL A 20 33.87 -11.47 4.00
C VAL A 20 33.35 -10.05 3.84
N ARG A 21 34.21 -9.03 4.00
CA ARG A 21 33.84 -7.63 3.84
C ARG A 21 33.35 -7.32 2.42
N GLU A 22 34.04 -7.79 1.39
CA GLU A 22 33.61 -7.56 0.00
C GLU A 22 32.28 -8.25 -0.31
N MET A 23 32.13 -9.50 0.12
CA MET A 23 30.87 -10.23 -0.04
C MET A 23 29.70 -9.56 0.70
N LEU A 24 29.96 -9.06 1.91
CA LEU A 24 28.94 -8.38 2.71
C LEU A 24 28.55 -7.03 2.09
N LEU A 25 29.51 -6.26 1.57
CA LEU A 25 29.23 -5.00 0.88
C LEU A 25 28.40 -5.23 -0.39
N ALA A 26 28.74 -6.23 -1.19
CA ALA A 26 27.98 -6.58 -2.39
C ALA A 26 26.53 -7.00 -2.05
N GLU A 27 26.33 -7.75 -0.97
CA GLU A 27 24.99 -8.15 -0.54
C GLU A 27 24.20 -6.97 0.05
N VAL A 28 24.85 -6.08 0.81
CA VAL A 28 24.22 -4.85 1.31
C VAL A 28 23.79 -3.95 0.16
N GLU A 29 24.61 -3.80 -0.88
CA GLU A 29 24.25 -3.04 -2.08
C GLU A 29 23.08 -3.68 -2.84
N ARG A 30 23.08 -5.01 -2.97
CA ARG A 30 21.98 -5.77 -3.59
C ARG A 30 20.68 -5.60 -2.81
N LEU A 31 20.72 -5.72 -1.49
CA LEU A 31 19.57 -5.50 -0.62
C LEU A 31 19.12 -4.04 -0.65
N ALA A 32 20.03 -3.06 -0.63
CA ALA A 32 19.70 -1.65 -0.77
C ALA A 32 19.03 -1.34 -2.12
N ALA A 33 19.47 -1.99 -3.20
CA ALA A 33 18.84 -1.88 -4.51
C ALA A 33 17.46 -2.55 -4.56
N ALA A 34 17.23 -3.64 -3.82
CA ALA A 34 15.93 -4.28 -3.68
C ALA A 34 14.98 -3.50 -2.74
N ILE A 35 15.53 -2.79 -1.75
CA ILE A 35 14.79 -1.97 -0.78
C ILE A 35 14.51 -0.57 -1.32
N LYS A 36 15.20 -0.13 -2.39
CA LYS A 36 14.82 1.10 -3.11
C LYS A 36 13.32 1.03 -3.35
N PRO A 37 12.53 1.92 -2.73
CA PRO A 37 11.10 1.92 -2.96
C PRO A 37 10.96 2.25 -4.44
N VAL A 38 10.66 1.24 -5.25
CA VAL A 38 10.06 1.42 -6.55
C VAL A 38 8.83 2.23 -6.23
N GLY A 39 8.93 3.55 -6.41
CA GLY A 39 7.93 4.49 -5.94
C GLY A 39 6.62 3.99 -6.47
N LYS A 40 5.73 3.51 -5.57
CA LYS A 40 4.42 3.02 -6.00
C LYS A 40 3.84 4.12 -6.88
N PRO A 41 3.44 3.82 -8.12
CA PRO A 41 2.92 4.84 -9.01
C PRO A 41 1.84 5.59 -8.21
N LYS A 42 1.99 6.91 -8.07
CA LYS A 42 1.00 7.72 -7.37
C LYS A 42 -0.35 7.38 -8.02
N PRO A 43 -1.38 7.03 -7.23
CA PRO A 43 -2.68 6.75 -7.80
C PRO A 43 -3.07 7.95 -8.66
N SER A 44 -3.53 7.68 -9.88
CA SER A 44 -3.97 8.77 -10.73
C SER A 44 -5.16 9.45 -10.05
N LYS A 45 -5.39 10.74 -10.32
CA LYS A 45 -6.58 11.44 -9.83
C LYS A 45 -7.88 10.69 -10.18
N ALA A 46 -7.89 10.00 -11.33
CA ALA A 46 -8.98 9.13 -11.73
C ALA A 46 -9.20 7.96 -10.76
N ASP A 47 -8.13 7.29 -10.33
CA ASP A 47 -8.22 6.18 -9.38
C ASP A 47 -8.64 6.67 -7.99
N GLU A 48 -8.17 7.85 -7.56
CA GLU A 48 -8.60 8.48 -6.31
C GLU A 48 -10.10 8.80 -6.31
N ASP A 49 -10.59 9.43 -7.39
CA ASP A 49 -12.00 9.80 -7.56
C ASP A 49 -12.90 8.56 -7.59
N ILE A 50 -12.49 7.51 -8.32
CA ILE A 50 -13.22 6.23 -8.39
C ILE A 50 -13.21 5.55 -7.02
N MET A 51 -12.06 5.46 -6.35
CA MET A 51 -11.98 4.86 -5.01
C MET A 51 -12.84 5.61 -3.99
N GLN A 52 -12.92 6.95 -4.08
CA GLN A 52 -13.79 7.73 -3.22
C GLN A 52 -15.28 7.44 -3.48
N ALA A 53 -15.67 7.27 -4.75
CA ALA A 53 -17.03 6.86 -5.09
C ALA A 53 -17.34 5.44 -4.59
N CYS A 54 -16.42 4.49 -4.71
CA CYS A 54 -16.55 3.14 -4.15
C CYS A 54 -16.75 3.16 -2.62
N ARG A 55 -15.96 3.98 -1.90
CA ARG A 55 -16.14 4.16 -0.44
C ARG A 55 -17.54 4.67 -0.08
N THR A 56 -18.08 5.55 -0.90
CA THR A 56 -19.43 6.09 -0.69
C THR A 56 -20.51 5.02 -0.90
N VAL A 57 -20.33 4.15 -1.91
CA VAL A 57 -21.22 3.01 -2.15
C VAL A 57 -21.18 2.03 -0.99
N ALA A 58 -19.98 1.68 -0.50
CA ALA A 58 -19.82 0.78 0.64
C ALA A 58 -20.55 1.32 1.90
N ALA A 59 -20.33 2.60 2.24
CA ALA A 59 -21.02 3.21 3.37
C ALA A 59 -22.55 3.24 3.22
N ALA A 60 -23.07 3.42 2.00
CA ALA A 60 -24.50 3.36 1.74
C ALA A 60 -25.05 1.93 1.85
N ALA A 61 -24.28 0.93 1.43
CA ALA A 61 -24.62 -0.49 1.56
C ALA A 61 -24.68 -0.92 3.04
N ASP A 62 -23.70 -0.50 3.85
CA ASP A 62 -23.69 -0.77 5.29
C ASP A 62 -24.91 -0.17 5.99
N ARG A 63 -25.27 1.08 5.65
CA ARG A 63 -26.49 1.73 6.17
C ARG A 63 -27.76 0.98 5.76
N LEU A 64 -27.84 0.50 4.53
CA LEU A 64 -28.96 -0.32 4.08
C LEU A 64 -29.03 -1.65 4.82
N ALA A 65 -27.88 -2.29 5.06
CA ALA A 65 -27.81 -3.53 5.83
C ALA A 65 -28.27 -3.33 7.29
N GLN A 66 -27.93 -2.19 7.90
CA GLN A 66 -28.41 -1.82 9.24
C GLN A 66 -29.91 -1.52 9.27
N ALA A 67 -30.45 -0.94 8.20
CA ALA A 67 -31.85 -0.54 8.10
C ALA A 67 -32.79 -1.62 7.53
N LYS A 68 -32.28 -2.83 7.26
CA LYS A 68 -32.88 -3.86 6.37
C LYS A 68 -34.32 -4.29 6.69
N TYR A 69 -34.87 -3.97 7.86
CA TYR A 69 -36.25 -4.25 8.24
C TYR A 69 -36.93 -3.10 9.00
N GLY A 70 -36.40 -1.88 8.89
CA GLY A 70 -36.89 -0.70 9.61
C GLY A 70 -37.51 0.36 8.69
N PRO A 71 -38.18 1.38 9.26
CA PRO A 71 -38.79 2.48 8.49
C PRO A 71 -37.78 3.29 7.65
N GLY A 72 -36.48 3.15 7.91
CA GLY A 72 -35.41 3.80 7.15
C GLY A 72 -34.94 3.05 5.89
N GLU A 73 -35.46 1.84 5.62
CA GLU A 73 -34.98 0.98 4.53
C GLU A 73 -35.12 1.66 3.15
N ILE A 74 -36.28 2.24 2.85
CA ILE A 74 -36.54 2.92 1.56
C ILE A 74 -35.56 4.08 1.35
N ALA A 75 -35.31 4.88 2.38
CA ALA A 75 -34.37 6.00 2.30
C ALA A 75 -32.93 5.51 2.10
N ALA A 76 -32.53 4.46 2.81
CA ALA A 76 -31.21 3.83 2.66
C ALA A 76 -31.03 3.22 1.26
N ARG A 77 -32.07 2.60 0.71
CA ARG A 77 -32.08 2.05 -0.66
C ARG A 77 -31.89 3.14 -1.71
N LYS A 78 -32.64 4.23 -1.61
CA LYS A 78 -32.46 5.41 -2.49
C LYS A 78 -31.05 6.01 -2.36
N SER A 79 -30.52 6.06 -1.14
CA SER A 79 -29.14 6.53 -0.91
C SER A 79 -28.12 5.64 -1.62
N LEU A 80 -28.30 4.31 -1.60
CA LEU A 80 -27.43 3.37 -2.29
C LEU A 80 -27.52 3.51 -3.81
N GLU A 81 -28.72 3.63 -4.38
CA GLU A 81 -28.93 3.86 -5.82
C GLU A 81 -28.26 5.16 -6.29
N ASN A 82 -28.37 6.22 -5.50
CA ASN A 82 -27.71 7.49 -5.78
C ASN A 82 -26.18 7.37 -5.71
N ALA A 83 -25.64 6.63 -4.75
CA ALA A 83 -24.20 6.37 -4.65
C ALA A 83 -23.69 5.55 -5.85
N ALA A 84 -24.42 4.51 -6.25
CA ALA A 84 -24.10 3.70 -7.42
C ALA A 84 -24.11 4.54 -8.72
N THR A 85 -25.08 5.44 -8.88
CA THR A 85 -25.14 6.36 -10.01
C THR A 85 -23.93 7.31 -10.06
N LYS A 86 -23.48 7.79 -8.89
CA LYS A 86 -22.28 8.64 -8.80
C LYS A 86 -21.01 7.87 -9.16
N LEU A 87 -20.89 6.61 -8.73
CA LEU A 87 -19.79 5.74 -9.11
C LEU A 87 -19.77 5.52 -10.63
N ARG A 88 -20.90 5.18 -11.23
CA ARG A 88 -21.03 5.04 -12.68
C ARG A 88 -20.53 6.30 -13.41
N ARG A 89 -21.01 7.48 -13.02
CA ARG A 89 -20.58 8.75 -13.64
C ARG A 89 -19.08 9.02 -13.47
N ALA A 90 -18.50 8.66 -12.33
CA ALA A 90 -17.06 8.78 -12.11
C ALA A 90 -16.27 7.84 -13.04
N MET A 91 -16.72 6.59 -13.18
CA MET A 91 -16.10 5.60 -14.06
C MET A 91 -16.21 6.01 -15.54
N GLU A 92 -17.36 6.50 -15.99
CA GLU A 92 -17.59 7.02 -17.36
C GLU A 92 -16.68 8.21 -17.67
N ARG A 93 -16.59 9.19 -16.75
CA ARG A 93 -15.73 10.36 -16.91
C ARG A 93 -14.26 9.99 -17.14
N HIS A 94 -13.81 8.91 -16.53
CA HIS A 94 -12.43 8.44 -16.64
C HIS A 94 -12.24 7.31 -17.67
N GLY A 95 -13.27 7.00 -18.47
CA GLY A 95 -13.20 5.97 -19.52
C GLY A 95 -12.98 4.55 -19.00
N ARG A 96 -13.38 4.27 -17.75
CA ARG A 96 -13.25 2.95 -17.10
C ARG A 96 -14.52 2.10 -17.23
N MET A 97 -15.55 2.64 -17.86
CA MET A 97 -16.79 1.96 -18.18
C MET A 97 -17.11 2.26 -19.66
N PRO A 98 -17.09 1.26 -20.55
CA PRO A 98 -17.48 1.42 -21.96
C PRO A 98 -18.99 1.60 -22.11
#